data_AF-A0A3M8FWS7-F1
#
_entry.id   AF-A0A3M8FWS7-F1
#
_cell.length_a   1.000
_cell.length_b   1.000
_cell.length_c   1.000
_cell.angle_alpha   90.00
_cell.angle_beta   90.00
_cell.angle_gamma   90.00
#
_symmetry.space_group_name_H-M   'P 1'
#
loop_
_entity.id
_entity.type
_entity.pdbx_description
1 polymer ?
#
loop_
_entity_poly.entity_id
_entity_poly.type
_entity_poly.pdbx_seq_one_letter_code
_entity_poly.pdbx_strand_id
1 'polypeptide(L)'
;MYYLQNWRADVVALVSDAAAQIEQVRYSAYGVPYNLPAGDVLSTYGSADFTDYLQLATWYGASSYDARGDLDLDGDVDASDLSAFTSNNANEHA
;
A
#
# COMPACT_ATOMS: atom_id res chain seq x y z
N MET A 1 -4.34 -14.23 3.67
CA MET A 1 -3.11 -13.43 3.82
C MET A 1 -1.90 -14.22 3.37
N TYR A 2 -1.09 -13.63 2.49
CA TYR A 2 0.09 -14.23 1.87
C TYR A 2 1.33 -13.38 2.17
N TYR A 3 2.45 -14.03 2.46
CA TYR A 3 3.74 -13.38 2.70
C TYR A 3 4.60 -13.49 1.44
N LEU A 4 4.90 -12.34 0.83
CA LEU A 4 5.81 -12.27 -0.30
C LEU A 4 7.24 -12.16 0.23
N GLN A 5 8.15 -12.95 -0.33
CA GLN A 5 9.55 -13.01 0.10
C GLN A 5 10.50 -12.67 -1.04
N ASN A 6 11.64 -12.07 -0.69
CA ASN A 6 12.78 -11.92 -1.59
C ASN A 6 13.57 -13.25 -1.72
N TRP A 7 14.61 -13.25 -2.57
CA TRP A 7 15.51 -14.40 -2.75
C TRP A 7 16.19 -14.89 -1.46
N ARG A 8 16.34 -14.02 -0.46
CA ARG A 8 16.95 -14.32 0.84
C ARG A 8 15.94 -14.84 1.88
N ALA A 9 14.68 -15.03 1.48
CA ALA A 9 13.56 -15.39 2.34
C ALA A 9 13.14 -14.31 3.36
N ASP A 10 13.55 -13.06 3.16
CA ASP A 10 13.03 -11.93 3.94
C ASP A 10 11.64 -11.55 3.41
N VAL A 11 10.68 -11.28 4.30
CA VAL A 11 9.33 -10.83 3.93
C VAL A 11 9.39 -9.39 3.41
N VAL A 12 8.80 -9.12 2.25
CA VAL A 12 8.82 -7.81 1.59
C VAL A 12 7.44 -7.18 1.42
N ALA A 13 6.38 -7.98 1.51
CA ALA A 13 4.99 -7.50 1.47
C ALA A 13 4.01 -8.54 2.00
N LEU A 14 2.86 -8.06 2.48
CA LEU A 14 1.70 -8.84 2.86
C LEU A 14 0.55 -8.51 1.91
N VAL A 15 -0.07 -9.55 1.37
CA VAL A 15 -1.19 -9.43 0.42
C VAL A 15 -2.40 -10.20 0.95
N SER A 16 -3.59 -9.63 0.79
CA SER A 16 -4.85 -10.27 1.18
C SER A 16 -5.22 -11.41 0.23
N ASP A 17 -6.21 -12.24 0.61
CA ASP A 17 -6.80 -13.23 -0.30
C ASP A 17 -7.65 -12.61 -1.42
N ALA A 18 -7.99 -11.32 -1.29
CA ALA A 18 -8.66 -10.52 -2.32
C ALA A 18 -7.67 -9.85 -3.30
N ALA A 19 -6.43 -10.32 -3.37
CA ALA A 19 -5.34 -9.76 -4.20
C ALA A 19 -4.90 -8.31 -3.87
N ALA A 20 -5.49 -7.65 -2.86
CA ALA A 20 -5.09 -6.31 -2.46
C ALA A 20 -3.85 -6.28 -1.54
N GLN A 21 -3.03 -5.24 -1.69
CA GLN A 21 -1.90 -4.94 -0.81
C GLN A 21 -2.38 -4.58 0.59
N ILE A 22 -1.73 -5.13 1.62
CA ILE A 22 -1.98 -4.79 3.04
C ILE A 22 -0.85 -3.89 3.56
N GLU A 23 0.39 -4.35 3.45
CA GLU A 23 1.57 -3.59 3.86
C GLU A 23 2.79 -4.05 3.06
N GLN A 24 3.75 -3.13 2.89
CA GLN A 24 5.07 -3.45 2.39
C GLN A 24 6.07 -3.41 3.55
N VAL A 25 7.00 -4.35 3.55
CA VAL A 25 8.09 -4.40 4.53
C VAL A 25 9.38 -3.98 3.83
N ARG A 26 10.10 -3.04 4.44
CA ARG A 26 11.42 -2.58 3.99
C ARG A 26 12.41 -2.72 5.13
N TYR A 27 13.68 -2.76 4.78
CA TYR A 27 14.76 -2.98 5.73
C TYR A 27 15.74 -1.82 5.65
N SER A 28 16.18 -1.33 6.81
CA SER A 28 17.32 -0.42 6.87
C SER A 28 18.57 -1.11 6.32
N ALA A 29 19.63 -0.33 6.06
CA ALA A 29 20.92 -0.87 5.65
C ALA A 29 21.50 -1.88 6.67
N TYR A 30 21.03 -1.84 7.92
CA TYR A 30 21.42 -2.75 9.00
C TYR A 30 20.42 -3.90 9.23
N GLY A 31 19.42 -4.06 8.36
CA GLY A 31 18.44 -5.15 8.43
C GLY A 31 17.31 -4.94 9.43
N VAL A 32 17.09 -3.71 9.92
CA VAL A 32 15.95 -3.41 10.80
C VAL A 32 14.70 -3.25 9.93
N PRO A 33 13.64 -4.07 10.12
CA PRO A 33 12.42 -3.94 9.35
C PRO A 33 11.65 -2.68 9.76
N TYR A 34 11.03 -2.04 8.78
CA TYR A 34 10.00 -1.01 8.97
C TYR A 34 8.90 -1.23 7.95
N ASN A 35 7.67 -1.01 8.38
CA ASN A 35 6.47 -1.27 7.59
C ASN A 35 6.03 0.02 6.90
N LEU A 36 5.48 -0.13 5.71
CA LEU A 36 4.81 0.91 4.93
C LEU A 36 3.38 0.41 4.70
N PRO A 37 2.38 0.96 5.41
CA PRO A 37 0.99 0.62 5.21
C PRO A 37 0.57 0.80 3.75
N ALA A 38 -0.34 -0.05 3.27
CA ALA A 38 -0.95 0.16 1.96
C ALA A 38 -1.68 1.51 1.94
N GLY A 39 -1.31 2.35 0.99
CA GLY A 39 -1.81 3.71 0.89
C GLY A 39 -0.88 4.81 1.41
N ASP A 40 0.27 4.54 2.05
CA ASP A 40 1.28 5.58 2.30
C ASP A 40 2.00 5.92 0.98
N VAL A 41 1.42 6.84 0.18
CA VAL A 41 1.84 7.13 -1.19
C VAL A 41 2.64 8.42 -1.31
N LEU A 42 2.52 9.33 -0.34
CA LEU A 42 3.24 10.62 -0.33
C LEU A 42 4.56 10.60 0.45
N SER A 43 4.91 9.49 1.11
CA SER A 43 6.24 9.27 1.69
C SER A 43 6.57 10.20 2.87
N THR A 44 5.59 10.47 3.74
CA THR A 44 5.86 11.19 4.99
C THR A 44 5.17 10.50 6.15
N TYR A 45 5.97 9.79 6.95
CA TYR A 45 5.68 9.32 8.32
C TYR A 45 5.10 7.92 8.53
N GLY A 46 5.10 7.03 7.52
CA GLY A 46 4.85 5.61 7.76
C GLY A 46 3.41 5.32 8.21
N SER A 47 2.47 6.16 7.78
CA SER A 47 1.04 6.05 8.05
C SER A 47 0.27 6.47 6.81
N ALA A 48 -0.73 5.69 6.44
CA ALA A 48 -1.67 6.08 5.40
C ALA A 48 -2.73 7.02 5.99
N ASP A 49 -2.78 8.28 5.55
CA ASP A 49 -3.71 9.27 6.08
C ASP A 49 -4.55 9.98 5.00
N PHE A 50 -5.33 10.98 5.41
CA PHE A 50 -6.22 11.69 4.49
C PHE A 50 -5.46 12.42 3.35
N THR A 51 -4.21 12.81 3.58
CA THR A 51 -3.35 13.42 2.56
C THR A 51 -3.02 12.41 1.46
N ASP A 52 -2.74 11.18 1.84
CA ASP A 52 -2.50 10.09 0.89
C ASP A 52 -3.75 9.76 0.08
N TYR A 53 -4.90 9.72 0.74
CA TYR A 53 -6.19 9.54 0.06
C TYR A 53 -6.42 10.64 -0.99
N LEU A 54 -6.10 11.90 -0.69
CA LEU A 54 -6.20 13.00 -1.65
C LEU A 54 -5.23 12.85 -2.83
N GLN A 55 -4.02 12.33 -2.59
CA GLN A 55 -3.07 12.02 -3.66
C GLN A 55 -3.59 10.92 -4.57
N LEU A 56 -4.15 9.86 -3.98
CA LEU A 56 -4.77 8.76 -4.71
C LEU A 56 -5.96 9.25 -5.55
N ALA A 57 -6.84 10.06 -4.96
CA ALA A 57 -7.96 10.69 -5.66
C ALA A 57 -7.50 11.62 -6.79
N THR A 58 -6.32 12.24 -6.66
CA THR A 58 -5.71 13.06 -7.73
C THR A 58 -5.27 12.20 -8.91
N TRP A 59 -4.64 11.05 -8.65
CA TRP A 59 -4.26 10.11 -9.70
C TRP A 59 -5.48 9.51 -10.42
N TYR A 60 -6.47 9.06 -9.66
CA TYR A 60 -7.74 8.58 -10.20
C TYR A 60 -8.43 9.65 -11.07
N GLY A 61 -8.62 10.86 -10.55
CA GLY A 61 -9.30 11.95 -11.25
C GLY A 61 -8.57 12.44 -12.52
N ALA A 62 -7.25 12.25 -12.58
CA ALA A 62 -6.43 12.57 -13.75
C ALA A 62 -6.20 11.37 -14.70
N SER A 63 -6.77 10.20 -14.39
CA SER A 63 -6.49 8.92 -15.09
C SER A 63 -4.98 8.67 -15.24
N SER A 64 -4.22 9.04 -14.21
CA SER A 64 -2.76 8.95 -14.20
C SER A 64 -2.34 7.72 -13.42
N TYR A 65 -1.61 6.82 -14.07
CA TYR A 65 -1.08 5.64 -13.42
C TYR A 65 0.17 5.98 -12.60
N ASP A 66 0.15 5.57 -11.33
CA ASP A 66 1.32 5.48 -10.46
C ASP A 66 1.23 4.17 -9.69
N ALA A 67 2.26 3.33 -9.76
CA ALA A 67 2.25 2.01 -9.13
C ALA A 67 2.11 2.05 -7.60
N ARG A 68 2.29 3.22 -6.97
CA ARG A 68 2.01 3.40 -5.54
C ARG A 68 0.51 3.48 -5.24
N GLY A 69 -0.28 3.92 -6.22
CA GLY A 69 -1.73 4.09 -6.09
C GLY A 69 -2.55 2.85 -6.47
N ASP A 70 -1.94 1.90 -7.18
CA ASP A 70 -2.52 0.62 -7.59
C ASP A 70 -2.46 -0.35 -6.38
N LEU A 71 -3.42 -0.21 -5.46
CA LEU A 71 -3.48 -0.93 -4.18
C LEU A 71 -4.14 -2.29 -4.32
N ASP A 72 -5.01 -2.50 -5.29
CA ASP A 72 -5.61 -3.80 -5.58
C ASP A 72 -4.84 -4.64 -6.63
N LEU A 73 -3.77 -4.08 -7.19
CA LEU A 73 -2.82 -4.74 -8.08
C LEU A 73 -3.44 -5.18 -9.41
N ASP A 74 -4.44 -4.47 -9.91
CA ASP A 74 -5.16 -4.80 -11.14
C ASP A 74 -4.60 -4.09 -12.40
N GLY A 75 -3.69 -3.14 -12.20
CA GLY A 75 -2.96 -2.46 -13.26
C GLY A 75 -3.50 -1.10 -13.67
N ASP A 76 -4.44 -0.53 -12.93
CA ASP A 76 -4.79 0.88 -13.04
C ASP A 76 -4.88 1.60 -11.68
N VAL A 77 -5.40 2.84 -11.68
CA VAL A 77 -5.65 3.59 -10.45
C VAL A 77 -7.07 4.12 -10.53
N ASP A 78 -7.98 3.49 -9.79
CA ASP A 78 -9.41 3.73 -9.90
C ASP A 78 -10.17 3.74 -8.56
N ALA A 79 -11.50 3.59 -8.63
CA ALA A 79 -12.35 3.62 -7.45
C ALA A 79 -12.11 2.42 -6.50
N SER A 80 -11.61 1.31 -7.01
CA SER A 80 -11.28 0.10 -6.27
C SER A 80 -10.10 0.35 -5.33
N ASP A 81 -9.10 1.12 -5.75
CA ASP A 81 -7.98 1.53 -4.90
C ASP A 81 -8.41 2.43 -3.75
N LEU A 82 -9.32 3.38 -4.01
CA LEU A 82 -9.88 4.24 -2.96
C LEU A 82 -10.65 3.42 -1.93
N SER A 83 -11.35 2.37 -2.37
CA SER A 83 -12.04 1.41 -1.49
C SER A 83 -11.05 0.56 -0.68
N ALA A 84 -9.95 0.11 -1.31
CA ALA A 84 -8.89 -0.64 -0.65
C ALA A 84 -8.20 0.19 0.44
N PHE A 85 -7.87 1.46 0.14
CA PHE A 85 -7.32 2.42 1.09
C PHE A 85 -8.20 2.54 2.35
N THR A 86 -9.50 2.76 2.14
CA THR A 86 -10.46 2.94 3.24
C THR A 86 -10.61 1.66 4.08
N SER A 87 -10.63 0.50 3.41
CA SER A 87 -10.78 -0.80 4.07
C SER A 87 -9.55 -1.16 4.92
N ASN A 88 -8.34 -0.86 4.43
CA ASN A 88 -7.11 -1.11 5.18
C ASN A 88 -7.01 -0.20 6.40
N ASN A 89 -7.29 1.11 6.25
CA ASN A 89 -7.19 2.06 7.36
C ASN A 89 -8.25 1.83 8.46
N ALA A 90 -9.39 1.23 8.10
CA ALA A 90 -10.39 0.82 9.09
C ALA A 90 -9.92 -0.33 9.99
N ASN A 91 -8.98 -1.16 9.54
CA ASN A 91 -8.49 -2.34 10.27
C ASN A 91 -7.26 -2.06 11.14
N GLU A 92 -6.56 -0.93 10.95
CA GLU A 92 -5.35 -0.58 11.71
C GLU A 92 -5.64 0.09 13.08
N HIS A 93 -6.89 0.49 13.33
CA HIS A 93 -7.32 1.14 14.58
C HIS A 93 -8.20 0.25 15.49
N ALA A 94 -8.26 -1.06 15.25
CA ALA A 94 -9.05 -2.02 16.03
C ALA A 94 -8.23 -2.80 17.08
#